data_AF-G5NGV6-F1
#
_entry.id   AF-G5NGV6-F1
#
_cell.length_a   1.000
_cell.length_b   1.000
_cell.length_c   1.000
_cell.angle_alpha   90.00
_cell.angle_beta   90.00
_cell.angle_gamma   90.00
#
_symmetry.space_group_name_H-M   'P 1'
#
loop_
_entity.id
_entity.type
_entity.pdbx_description
1 polymer ?
#
loop_
_entity_poly.entity_id
_entity_poly.type
_entity_poly.pdbx_seq_one_letter_code
_entity_poly.pdbx_strand_id
1 'polypeptide(L)'
;LSQNARLFFGTAPHANDEQIFDALEVSGGAVFVRRLAKGLDHPIMEGGNGLSGGQRQSLLLARMLLRSPNIVLLDEPSASLDEHTEREFIQRLHQWLGNRTLVVATHRVPILELVERVVVLKEGQLVMDAPKAQALNADRMQSHRREWKNENQSA
;
A
#
# COMPACT_ATOMS: atom_id res chain seq x y z
N LEU A 1 2.92 -4.35 -6.37
CA LEU A 1 1.80 -5.27 -6.11
C LEU A 1 0.56 -4.67 -6.74
N SER A 2 -0.06 -5.36 -7.70
CA SER A 2 -1.29 -4.91 -8.38
C SER A 2 -2.52 -5.56 -7.75
N GLN A 3 -3.69 -4.92 -7.87
CA GLN A 3 -4.98 -5.46 -7.39
C GLN A 3 -5.33 -6.87 -7.94
N ASN A 4 -4.72 -7.28 -9.07
CA ASN A 4 -4.94 -8.58 -9.70
C ASN A 4 -3.89 -9.66 -9.35
N ALA A 5 -3.04 -9.42 -8.35
CA ALA A 5 -2.00 -10.38 -7.98
C ALA A 5 -2.60 -11.69 -7.47
N ARG A 6 -2.08 -12.81 -7.97
CA ARG A 6 -2.58 -14.16 -7.69
C ARG A 6 -1.72 -14.86 -6.63
N LEU A 7 -2.37 -15.59 -5.74
CA LEU A 7 -1.72 -16.54 -4.85
C LEU A 7 -1.65 -17.90 -5.55
N PHE A 8 -0.42 -18.40 -5.70
CA PHE A 8 -0.13 -19.74 -6.21
C PHE A 8 0.62 -20.52 -5.13
N PHE A 9 0.56 -21.85 -5.23
CA PHE A 9 1.39 -22.73 -4.42
C PHE A 9 2.87 -22.38 -4.61
N GLY A 10 3.57 -22.21 -3.50
CA GLY A 10 4.99 -21.90 -3.49
C GLY A 10 5.45 -21.59 -2.07
N THR A 11 6.59 -22.14 -1.70
CA THR A 11 7.25 -21.87 -0.42
C THR A 11 8.28 -20.77 -0.58
N ALA A 12 8.56 -20.03 0.50
CA ALA A 12 9.80 -19.29 0.65
C ALA A 12 10.75 -20.20 1.44
N PRO A 13 11.53 -21.08 0.77
CA PRO A 13 12.20 -22.22 1.42
C PRO A 13 13.28 -21.84 2.45
N HIS A 14 13.57 -20.55 2.61
CA HIS A 14 14.60 -20.04 3.52
C HIS A 14 14.05 -19.11 4.61
N ALA A 15 12.73 -18.89 4.67
CA ALA A 15 12.12 -18.09 5.73
C ALA A 15 11.68 -19.01 6.88
N ASN A 16 12.09 -18.70 8.10
CA ASN A 16 11.56 -19.34 9.29
C ASN A 16 10.21 -18.72 9.71
N ASP A 17 9.48 -19.38 10.61
CA ASP A 17 8.16 -18.92 11.04
C ASP A 17 8.17 -17.52 11.66
N GLU A 18 9.25 -17.16 12.38
CA GLU A 18 9.43 -15.84 12.98
C GLU A 18 9.49 -14.75 11.91
N GLN A 19 10.33 -14.94 10.87
CA GLN A 19 10.43 -14.03 9.73
C GLN A 19 9.11 -13.91 8.98
N ILE A 20 8.35 -15.01 8.86
CA ILE A 20 7.02 -15.00 8.23
C ILE A 20 6.06 -14.18 9.07
N PHE A 21 6.06 -14.35 10.40
CA PHE A 21 5.22 -13.56 11.28
C PHE A 21 5.60 -12.09 11.31
N ASP A 22 6.89 -11.73 11.30
CA ASP A 22 7.33 -10.34 11.21
C ASP A 22 6.79 -9.65 9.94
N ALA A 23 6.87 -10.34 8.80
CA ALA A 23 6.30 -9.85 7.55
C ALA A 23 4.77 -9.73 7.59
N LEU A 24 4.09 -10.67 8.26
CA LEU A 24 2.65 -10.64 8.47
C LEU A 24 2.22 -9.54 9.45
N GLU A 25 3.05 -9.19 10.44
CA GLU A 25 2.77 -8.06 11.31
C GLU A 25 2.83 -6.78 10.50
N VAL A 26 3.88 -6.57 9.70
CA VAL A 26 3.99 -5.36 8.87
C VAL A 26 2.86 -5.27 7.84
N SER A 27 2.40 -6.39 7.27
CA SER A 27 1.30 -6.39 6.30
C SER A 27 -0.12 -6.37 6.89
N GLY A 28 -0.26 -6.44 8.22
CA GLY A 28 -1.56 -6.58 8.89
C GLY A 28 -2.21 -7.96 8.76
N GLY A 29 -1.47 -8.97 8.27
CA GLY A 29 -1.95 -10.35 8.11
C GLY A 29 -1.85 -11.22 9.36
N ALA A 30 -1.06 -10.83 10.37
CA ALA A 30 -0.72 -11.69 11.49
C ALA A 30 -1.94 -12.14 12.32
N VAL A 31 -2.83 -11.21 12.68
CA VAL A 31 -4.04 -11.51 13.47
C VAL A 31 -4.94 -12.51 12.74
N PHE A 32 -5.10 -12.35 11.43
CA PHE A 32 -5.86 -13.26 10.59
C PHE A 32 -5.24 -14.67 10.62
N VAL A 33 -3.93 -14.78 10.37
CA VAL A 33 -3.23 -16.07 10.33
C VAL A 33 -3.28 -16.77 11.69
N ARG A 34 -3.08 -16.05 12.80
CA ARG A 34 -3.15 -16.60 14.17
C ARG A 34 -4.54 -17.15 14.54
N ARG A 35 -5.60 -16.67 13.89
CA ARG A 35 -6.98 -17.16 14.11
C ARG A 35 -7.30 -18.44 13.32
N LEU A 36 -6.48 -18.81 12.34
CA LEU A 36 -6.66 -20.05 11.59
C LEU A 36 -6.25 -21.24 12.46
N ALA A 37 -7.06 -22.30 12.47
CA ALA A 37 -6.78 -23.50 13.27
C ALA A 37 -5.42 -24.15 12.97
N LYS A 38 -4.91 -23.96 11.75
CA LYS A 38 -3.59 -24.45 11.30
C LYS A 38 -2.53 -23.36 11.21
N GLY A 39 -2.83 -22.11 11.55
CA GLY A 39 -1.88 -21.00 11.45
C GLY A 39 -1.24 -20.89 10.07
N LEU A 40 0.10 -20.92 10.03
CA LEU A 40 0.90 -20.89 8.80
C LEU A 40 0.69 -22.13 7.92
N ASP A 41 0.31 -23.27 8.49
CA ASP A 41 0.03 -24.51 7.77
C ASP A 41 -1.39 -24.56 7.18
N HIS A 42 -2.14 -23.46 7.24
CA HIS A 42 -3.48 -23.41 6.66
C HIS A 42 -3.43 -23.51 5.13
N PRO A 43 -4.11 -24.50 4.52
CA PRO A 43 -4.10 -24.65 3.07
C PRO A 43 -4.91 -23.53 2.42
N ILE A 44 -4.28 -22.80 1.50
CA ILE A 44 -4.93 -21.78 0.68
C ILE A 44 -5.34 -22.40 -0.66
N MET A 45 -6.61 -22.25 -1.03
CA MET A 45 -7.13 -22.72 -2.31
C MET A 45 -6.59 -21.89 -3.48
N GLU A 46 -6.62 -22.45 -4.69
CA GLU A 46 -6.09 -21.80 -5.90
C GLU A 46 -6.65 -20.37 -6.08
N GLY A 47 -5.77 -19.42 -6.42
CA GLY A 47 -6.13 -18.01 -6.57
C GLY A 47 -6.46 -17.29 -5.26
N GLY A 48 -6.32 -17.95 -4.11
CA GLY A 48 -6.72 -17.40 -2.80
C GLY A 48 -8.23 -17.46 -2.57
N ASN A 49 -8.91 -18.47 -3.12
CA ASN A 49 -10.33 -18.71 -2.85
C ASN A 49 -10.57 -18.95 -1.35
N GLY A 50 -11.65 -18.38 -0.82
CA GLY A 50 -11.97 -18.41 0.61
C GLY A 50 -11.33 -17.28 1.45
N LEU A 51 -10.47 -16.45 0.85
CA LEU A 51 -9.93 -15.25 1.48
C LEU A 51 -10.72 -14.00 1.07
N SER A 52 -10.88 -13.06 2.00
CA SER A 52 -11.32 -11.71 1.66
C SER A 52 -10.26 -11.00 0.81
N GLY A 53 -10.65 -9.93 0.11
CA GLY A 53 -9.71 -9.11 -0.67
C GLY A 53 -8.55 -8.58 0.17
N GLY A 54 -8.84 -8.09 1.39
CA GLY A 54 -7.82 -7.59 2.33
C GLY A 54 -6.90 -8.68 2.85
N GLN A 55 -7.41 -9.88 3.15
CA GLN A 55 -6.58 -11.03 3.55
C GLN A 55 -5.63 -11.44 2.41
N ARG A 56 -6.12 -11.45 1.17
CA ARG A 56 -5.28 -11.74 0.01
C ARG A 56 -4.19 -10.68 -0.16
N GLN A 57 -4.54 -9.40 -0.02
CA GLN A 57 -3.61 -8.29 -0.13
C GLN A 57 -2.53 -8.34 0.96
N SER A 58 -2.89 -8.60 2.22
CA SER A 58 -1.94 -8.70 3.33
C SER A 58 -0.96 -9.86 3.16
N LEU A 59 -1.41 -11.01 2.65
CA LEU A 59 -0.52 -12.14 2.33
C LEU A 59 0.44 -11.81 1.17
N LEU A 60 -0.04 -11.12 0.13
CA LEU A 60 0.78 -10.69 -0.98
C LEU A 60 1.84 -9.65 -0.56
N LEU A 61 1.46 -8.73 0.33
CA LEU A 61 2.38 -7.79 0.95
C LEU A 61 3.41 -8.51 1.82
N ALA A 62 3.01 -9.45 2.67
CA ALA A 62 3.93 -10.26 3.47
C ALA A 62 4.95 -10.99 2.59
N ARG A 63 4.51 -11.57 1.46
CA ARG A 63 5.43 -12.17 0.46
C ARG A 63 6.43 -11.19 -0.11
N MET A 64 6.03 -9.94 -0.36
CA MET A 64 6.95 -8.90 -0.82
C MET A 64 7.96 -8.53 0.29
N LEU A 65 7.47 -8.35 1.52
CA LEU A 65 8.28 -7.97 2.68
C LEU A 65 9.34 -9.02 3.00
N LEU A 66 8.96 -10.30 2.95
CA LEU A 66 9.87 -11.45 3.12
C LEU A 66 11.04 -11.46 2.13
N ARG A 67 10.81 -10.98 0.90
CA ARG A 67 11.88 -10.90 -0.12
C ARG A 67 12.87 -9.77 0.14
N SER A 68 12.55 -8.85 1.04
CA SER A 68 13.38 -7.68 1.37
C SER A 68 13.94 -6.94 0.15
N PRO A 69 13.11 -6.54 -0.84
CA PRO A 69 13.60 -5.88 -2.05
C PRO A 69 14.13 -4.47 -1.75
N ASN A 70 15.13 -4.04 -2.53
CA ASN A 70 15.68 -2.66 -2.46
C ASN A 70 14.76 -1.62 -3.10
N ILE A 71 13.91 -2.04 -4.05
CA ILE A 71 12.95 -1.18 -4.77
C ILE A 71 11.57 -1.82 -4.65
N VAL A 72 10.60 -1.02 -4.20
CA VAL A 72 9.23 -1.44 -3.94
C VAL A 72 8.27 -0.64 -4.81
N LEU A 73 7.43 -1.35 -5.56
CA LEU A 73 6.33 -0.75 -6.33
C LEU A 73 5.00 -1.22 -5.76
N LEU A 74 4.18 -0.29 -5.30
CA LEU A 74 2.83 -0.56 -4.77
C LEU A 74 1.78 0.17 -5.60
N ASP A 75 0.70 -0.54 -5.92
CA ASP A 75 -0.46 0.00 -6.61
C ASP A 75 -1.65 -0.16 -5.66
N GLU A 76 -2.10 0.96 -5.11
CA GLU A 76 -3.17 1.06 -4.11
C GLU A 76 -3.04 0.07 -2.94
N PRO A 77 -1.92 0.10 -2.18
CA PRO A 77 -1.61 -0.93 -1.18
C PRO A 77 -2.56 -0.97 0.02
N SER A 78 -3.35 0.09 0.25
CA SER A 78 -4.29 0.20 1.37
C SER A 78 -5.76 0.24 0.95
N ALA A 79 -6.09 0.03 -0.33
CA ALA A 79 -7.46 0.22 -0.84
C ALA A 79 -8.54 -0.66 -0.18
N SER A 80 -8.16 -1.79 0.41
CA SER A 80 -9.09 -2.71 1.10
C SER A 80 -9.09 -2.57 2.63
N LEU A 81 -8.31 -1.63 3.17
CA LEU A 81 -8.16 -1.43 4.62
C LEU A 81 -9.11 -0.33 5.12
N ASP A 82 -9.66 -0.53 6.31
CA ASP A 82 -10.33 0.54 7.05
C ASP A 82 -9.30 1.58 7.57
N GLU A 83 -9.78 2.75 8.00
CA GLU A 83 -8.90 3.85 8.40
C GLU A 83 -7.93 3.51 9.53
N HIS A 84 -8.34 2.68 10.50
CA HIS A 84 -7.49 2.33 11.63
C HIS A 84 -6.38 1.40 11.16
N THR A 85 -6.74 0.34 10.44
CA THR A 85 -5.78 -0.62 9.87
C THR A 85 -4.84 0.05 8.86
N GLU A 86 -5.32 1.02 8.07
CA GLU A 86 -4.50 1.79 7.11
C GLU A 86 -3.40 2.57 7.83
N ARG A 87 -3.70 3.24 8.95
CA ARG A 87 -2.70 3.99 9.73
C ARG A 87 -1.65 3.08 10.33
N GLU A 88 -2.04 1.94 10.89
CA GLU A 88 -1.09 0.98 11.43
C GLU A 88 -0.18 0.42 10.31
N PHE A 89 -0.76 0.08 9.17
CA PHE A 89 -0.01 -0.38 8.00
C PHE A 89 1.02 0.66 7.56
N ILE A 90 0.64 1.94 7.45
CA ILE A 90 1.56 3.03 7.10
C ILE A 90 2.71 3.13 8.09
N GLN A 91 2.43 3.09 9.40
CA GLN A 91 3.47 3.16 10.43
C GLN A 91 4.46 2.00 10.34
N ARG A 92 3.95 0.77 10.22
CA ARG A 92 4.78 -0.44 10.12
C ARG A 92 5.59 -0.45 8.83
N LEU A 93 4.98 -0.06 7.70
CA LEU A 93 5.65 0.02 6.41
C LEU A 93 6.75 1.09 6.41
N HIS A 94 6.49 2.26 7.01
CA HIS A 94 7.49 3.33 7.15
C HIS A 94 8.75 2.84 7.87
N GLN A 95 8.59 2.11 8.98
CA GLN A 95 9.71 1.54 9.73
C GLN A 95 10.48 0.50 8.90
N TRP A 96 9.76 -0.37 8.19
CA TRP A 96 10.38 -1.42 7.37
C TRP A 96 11.14 -0.86 6.16
N LEU A 97 10.67 0.23 5.55
CA LEU A 97 11.27 0.81 4.35
C LEU A 97 12.74 1.17 4.58
N GLY A 98 13.06 1.88 5.67
CA GLY A 98 14.43 2.34 5.93
C GLY A 98 15.01 3.07 4.71
N ASN A 99 16.12 2.56 4.16
CA ASN A 99 16.79 3.15 2.98
C ASN A 99 16.29 2.60 1.62
N ARG A 100 15.16 1.88 1.60
CA ARG A 100 14.60 1.31 0.36
C ARG A 100 13.85 2.36 -0.46
N THR A 101 13.89 2.21 -1.78
CA THR A 101 13.13 3.09 -2.68
C THR A 101 11.69 2.62 -2.78
N LEU A 102 10.73 3.46 -2.41
CA LEU A 102 9.31 3.25 -2.61
C LEU A 102 8.79 4.07 -3.80
N VAL A 103 8.11 3.40 -4.72
CA VAL A 103 7.21 4.01 -5.69
C VAL A 103 5.81 3.52 -5.40
N VAL A 104 4.88 4.44 -5.18
CA VAL A 104 3.48 4.11 -4.89
C VAL A 104 2.55 4.89 -5.80
N ALA A 105 1.65 4.18 -6.46
CA ALA A 105 0.52 4.75 -7.15
C ALA A 105 -0.68 4.70 -6.20
N THR A 106 -1.22 5.87 -5.87
CA THR A 106 -2.39 5.95 -4.99
C THR A 106 -3.19 7.23 -5.17
N HIS A 107 -4.49 7.16 -4.90
CA HIS A 107 -5.35 8.32 -4.65
C HIS A 107 -5.57 8.61 -3.16
N ARG A 108 -4.95 7.84 -2.25
CA ARG A 108 -5.18 7.94 -0.80
C ARG A 108 -4.18 8.87 -0.12
N VAL A 109 -4.69 9.94 0.49
CA VAL A 109 -3.87 10.96 1.17
C VAL A 109 -2.99 10.39 2.29
N PRO A 110 -3.43 9.45 3.15
CA PRO A 110 -2.58 8.92 4.22
C PRO A 110 -1.26 8.31 3.73
N ILE A 111 -1.28 7.66 2.57
CA ILE A 111 -0.07 7.04 1.98
C ILE A 111 1.00 8.09 1.65
N LEU A 112 0.64 9.36 1.46
CA LEU A 112 1.60 10.44 1.22
C LEU A 112 2.55 10.67 2.41
N GLU A 113 2.24 10.14 3.59
CA GLU A 113 3.16 10.14 4.73
C GLU A 113 4.46 9.37 4.41
N LEU A 114 4.39 8.37 3.54
CA LEU A 114 5.51 7.48 3.19
C LEU A 114 6.47 8.04 2.13
N VAL A 115 6.14 9.18 1.50
CA VAL A 115 6.87 9.67 0.33
C VAL A 115 7.39 11.09 0.52
N GLU A 116 8.45 11.43 -0.21
CA GLU A 116 9.09 12.75 -0.17
C GLU A 116 8.85 13.55 -1.46
N ARG A 117 8.49 12.86 -2.55
CA ARG A 117 8.28 13.41 -3.89
C ARG A 117 6.94 12.94 -4.44
N VAL A 118 6.25 13.84 -5.13
CA VAL A 118 4.94 13.58 -5.75
C VAL A 118 5.04 13.81 -7.24
N VAL A 119 4.55 12.84 -8.00
CA VAL A 119 4.48 12.88 -9.45
C VAL A 119 3.02 12.75 -9.85
N VAL A 120 2.50 13.72 -10.62
CA VAL A 120 1.12 13.69 -11.11
C VAL A 120 1.12 13.53 -12.62
N LEU A 121 0.41 12.50 -13.05
CA LEU A 121 0.11 12.21 -14.44
C LEU A 121 -1.33 12.63 -14.73
N LYS A 122 -1.55 13.33 -15.84
CA LYS A 122 -2.87 13.64 -16.37
C LYS A 122 -2.89 13.28 -17.85
N GLU A 123 -3.85 12.44 -18.26
CA GLU A 123 -4.01 12.01 -19.66
C GLU A 123 -2.71 11.45 -20.26
N GLY A 124 -1.95 10.69 -19.46
CA GLY A 124 -0.67 10.10 -19.87
C GLY A 124 0.50 11.09 -19.93
N GLN A 125 0.30 12.37 -19.58
CA GLN A 125 1.33 13.40 -19.56
C GLN A 125 1.76 13.74 -18.13
N LEU A 126 3.06 13.99 -17.94
CA LEU A 126 3.60 14.50 -16.69
C LEU A 126 3.20 15.96 -16.51
N VAL A 127 2.35 16.26 -15.53
CA VAL A 127 1.89 17.62 -15.24
C VAL A 127 2.50 18.21 -13.97
N MET A 128 3.01 17.36 -13.08
CA MET A 128 3.74 17.81 -11.89
C MET A 128 4.78 16.79 -11.46
N ASP A 129 5.93 17.29 -11.07
CA ASP A 129 7.01 16.55 -10.44
C ASP A 129 7.69 17.47 -9.42
N ALA A 130 7.38 17.26 -8.14
CA ALA A 130 7.80 18.18 -7.09
C ALA A 130 7.98 17.47 -5.73
N PRO A 131 8.76 18.05 -4.81
CA PRO A 131 8.74 17.64 -3.41
C PRO A 131 7.32 17.68 -2.83
N LYS A 132 6.98 16.72 -1.97
CA LYS A 132 5.63 16.55 -1.36
C LYS A 132 5.08 17.86 -0.79
N ALA A 133 5.90 18.61 -0.04
CA ALA A 133 5.49 19.87 0.57
C ALA A 133 5.04 20.91 -0.47
N GLN A 134 5.70 20.98 -1.62
CA GLN A 134 5.33 21.90 -2.69
C GLN A 134 4.08 21.42 -3.44
N ALA A 135 3.98 20.12 -3.70
CA ALA A 135 2.84 19.51 -4.39
C ALA A 135 1.53 19.72 -3.62
N LEU A 136 1.53 19.54 -2.30
CA LEU A 136 0.34 19.73 -1.44
C LEU A 136 -0.10 21.20 -1.39
N ASN A 137 0.84 22.15 -1.44
CA ASN A 137 0.52 23.57 -1.47
C ASN A 137 -0.03 24.01 -2.83
N ALA A 138 0.55 23.49 -3.92
CA ALA A 138 0.10 23.77 -5.27
C ALA A 138 -1.35 23.29 -5.51
N ASP A 139 -1.71 22.11 -4.99
CA ASP A 139 -3.07 21.58 -5.09
C ASP A 139 -4.08 22.44 -4.30
N ARG A 140 -3.75 22.80 -3.05
CA ARG A 140 -4.58 23.74 -2.26
C ARG A 140 -4.83 25.06 -2.98
N MET A 141 -3.80 25.61 -3.63
CA MET A 141 -3.93 26.84 -4.42
C MET A 141 -4.76 26.66 -5.70
N GLN A 142 -4.75 25.47 -6.33
CA GLN A 142 -5.59 25.19 -7.51
C GLN A 142 -7.05 24.94 -7.12
N SER A 143 -7.31 24.23 -6.01
CA SER A 143 -8.64 23.98 -5.46
C SER A 143 -9.33 25.28 -5.10
N HIS A 144 -8.66 26.16 -4.34
CA HIS A 144 -9.17 27.50 -4.04
C HIS A 144 -9.39 28.34 -5.30
N ARG A 145 -8.54 28.22 -6.33
CA ARG A 145 -8.71 28.96 -7.59
C ARG A 145 -9.89 28.43 -8.43
N ARG A 146 -10.25 27.16 -8.31
CA ARG A 146 -11.45 26.58 -8.93
C ARG A 146 -12.72 27.03 -8.20
N GLU A 147 -12.71 27.05 -6.87
CA GLU A 147 -13.82 27.57 -6.05
C GLU A 147 -14.09 29.06 -6.35
N TRP A 148 -13.05 29.90 -6.35
CA TRP A 148 -13.18 31.34 -6.66
C TRP A 148 -13.71 31.63 -8.07
N LYS A 149 -13.38 30.79 -9.05
CA LYS A 149 -13.88 30.93 -10.42
C LYS A 149 -15.34 30.53 -10.55
N ASN A 150 -15.81 29.56 -9.77
CA ASN A 150 -17.20 29.12 -9.78
C ASN A 150 -18.12 30.10 -9.04
N GLU A 151 -17.64 30.69 -7.94
CA GLU A 151 -18.38 31.73 -7.20
C GLU A 151 -18.53 33.02 -8.03
N ASN A 152 -17.50 33.43 -8.76
CA ASN A 152 -17.52 34.64 -9.59
C ASN A 152 -18.10 34.45 -11.02
N GLN A 153 -18.64 33.27 -11.33
CA GLN A 153 -19.40 33.01 -12.57
C GLN A 153 -20.91 32.87 -12.32
N SER A 154 -21.34 32.92 -11.07
CA SER A 154 -22.76 32.81 -10.67
C SER A 154 -23.36 34.14 -10.18
N ALA A 155 -22.69 35.26 -10.44
CA ALA A 155 -23.12 36.63 -10.10
C ALA A 155 -23.27 37.49 -11.36
#